data_AF-A0A9W8HL82-F1
#
_entry.id   AF-A0A9W8HL82-F1
#
_cell.length_a   1.000
_cell.length_b   1.000
_cell.length_c   1.000
_cell.angle_alpha   90.00
_cell.angle_beta   90.00
_cell.angle_gamma   90.00
#
_symmetry.space_group_name_H-M   'P 1'
#
loop_
_entity.id
_entity.type
_entity.pdbx_description
1 polymer ?
#
loop_
_entity_poly.entity_id
_entity_poly.type
_entity_poly.pdbx_seq_one_letter_code
_entity_poly.pdbx_strand_id
1 'polypeptide(L)'
;MIYSKSTIKNISESVGIPRLKDEITTAMAQDVEYRLHEIIDEAMKFMRHSKRTKLTVSDINSALRVRNVEPIYGFETGRPMKFHKAPTALEDVYYVDDEQIDLDTLLDEPLPNVPLDVVYTAHWLAIEGVQPRIQQNPIPIDEDSGEPAAKKPMRVQR
;
A
#
# COMPACT_ATOMS: atom_id res chain seq x y z
N MET A 1 19.28 3.26 -12.67
CA MET A 1 19.25 1.82 -12.36
C MET A 1 19.22 1.70 -10.86
N ILE A 2 18.03 1.43 -10.33
CA ILE A 2 17.74 1.52 -8.90
C ILE A 2 17.92 0.15 -8.24
N TYR A 3 17.77 -0.94 -9.00
CA TYR A 3 17.92 -2.29 -8.47
C TYR A 3 19.40 -2.66 -8.25
N SER A 4 19.73 -3.17 -7.05
CA SER A 4 21.11 -3.45 -6.68
C SER A 4 21.68 -4.69 -7.38
N LYS A 5 22.90 -4.56 -7.92
CA LYS A 5 23.65 -5.68 -8.48
C LYS A 5 24.06 -6.70 -7.42
N SER A 6 24.29 -6.26 -6.17
CA SER A 6 24.64 -7.17 -5.07
C SER A 6 23.51 -8.15 -4.77
N THR A 7 22.25 -7.71 -4.84
CA THR A 7 21.09 -8.58 -4.62
C THR A 7 21.03 -9.74 -5.60
N ILE A 8 21.34 -9.50 -6.89
CA ILE A 8 21.39 -10.58 -7.90
C ILE A 8 22.55 -11.54 -7.66
N LYS A 9 23.71 -11.03 -7.24
CA LYS A 9 24.84 -11.89 -6.88
C LYS A 9 24.49 -12.78 -5.69
N ASN A 10 23.87 -12.22 -4.64
CA ASN A 10 23.46 -12.96 -3.45
C ASN A 10 22.41 -14.05 -3.78
N ILE A 11 21.47 -13.76 -4.69
CA ILE A 11 20.51 -14.77 -5.18
C ILE A 11 21.22 -15.83 -6.04
N SER A 12 22.20 -15.44 -6.87
CA SER A 12 22.93 -16.42 -7.68
C SER A 12 23.75 -17.38 -6.80
N GLU A 13 24.34 -16.88 -5.72
CA GLU A 13 25.07 -17.69 -4.74
C GLU A 13 24.14 -18.65 -3.98
N SER A 14 22.92 -18.21 -3.62
CA SER A 14 21.95 -19.08 -2.93
C SER A 14 21.46 -20.25 -3.80
N VAL A 15 21.43 -20.06 -5.13
CA VAL A 15 21.13 -21.11 -6.11
C VAL A 15 22.35 -22.00 -6.39
N GLY A 16 23.54 -21.63 -5.91
CA GLY A 16 24.78 -22.40 -6.08
C GLY A 16 25.64 -21.98 -7.29
N ILE A 17 25.44 -20.75 -7.80
CA ILE A 17 26.22 -20.16 -8.90
C ILE A 17 27.13 -19.06 -8.32
N PRO A 18 28.39 -19.38 -7.94
CA PRO A 18 29.22 -18.47 -7.14
C PRO A 18 29.90 -17.35 -7.93
N ARG A 19 29.94 -17.40 -9.27
CA ARG A 19 30.67 -16.42 -10.10
C ARG A 19 29.86 -16.03 -11.33
N LEU A 20 28.93 -15.09 -11.14
CA LEU A 20 28.20 -14.47 -12.24
C LEU A 20 29.05 -13.34 -12.87
N LYS A 21 29.07 -13.26 -14.21
CA LYS A 21 29.73 -12.15 -14.91
C LYS A 21 28.99 -10.83 -14.64
N ASP A 22 29.74 -9.73 -14.55
CA ASP A 22 29.16 -8.40 -14.24
C ASP A 22 28.21 -7.89 -15.34
N GLU A 23 28.46 -8.25 -16.60
CA GLU A 23 27.58 -7.94 -17.73
C GLU A 23 26.20 -8.60 -17.56
N ILE A 24 26.17 -9.88 -17.19
CA ILE A 24 24.93 -10.64 -16.94
C ILE A 24 24.20 -10.05 -15.74
N THR A 25 24.93 -9.76 -14.67
CA THR A 25 24.36 -9.14 -13.46
C THR A 25 23.69 -7.80 -13.80
N THR A 26 24.32 -7.00 -14.66
CA THR A 26 23.78 -5.71 -15.08
C THR A 26 22.55 -5.89 -15.96
N ALA A 27 22.57 -6.79 -16.93
CA ALA A 27 21.42 -7.06 -17.79
C ALA A 27 20.22 -7.61 -16.99
N MET A 28 20.45 -8.55 -16.07
CA MET A 28 19.39 -9.10 -15.21
C MET A 28 18.79 -8.04 -14.29
N ALA A 29 19.62 -7.17 -13.72
CA ALA A 29 19.13 -6.09 -12.87
C ALA A 29 18.22 -5.12 -13.66
N GLN A 30 18.48 -4.91 -14.96
CA GLN A 30 17.63 -4.06 -15.81
C GLN A 30 16.30 -4.74 -16.10
N ASP A 31 16.32 -6.03 -16.43
CA ASP A 31 15.09 -6.79 -16.71
C ASP A 31 14.20 -6.91 -15.46
N VAL A 32 14.78 -7.14 -14.29
CA VAL A 32 14.04 -7.19 -13.01
C VAL A 32 13.40 -5.83 -12.71
N GLU A 33 14.13 -4.73 -12.85
CA GLU A 33 13.61 -3.38 -12.64
C GLU A 33 12.46 -3.06 -13.61
N TYR A 34 12.58 -3.47 -14.88
CA TYR A 34 11.51 -3.33 -15.86
C TYR A 34 10.25 -4.11 -15.46
N ARG A 35 10.39 -5.40 -15.12
CA ARG A 35 9.26 -6.24 -14.69
C ARG A 35 8.58 -5.72 -13.44
N LEU A 36 9.35 -5.17 -12.49
CA LEU A 36 8.82 -4.56 -11.27
C LEU A 36 7.92 -3.37 -11.58
N HIS A 37 8.36 -2.47 -12.47
CA HIS A 37 7.53 -1.35 -12.91
C HIS A 37 6.26 -1.81 -13.63
N GLU A 38 6.36 -2.81 -14.52
CA GLU A 38 5.19 -3.32 -15.22
C GLU A 38 4.13 -3.90 -14.27
N ILE A 39 4.54 -4.62 -13.23
CA ILE A 39 3.62 -5.17 -12.22
C ILE A 39 2.99 -4.03 -11.40
N ILE A 40 3.78 -3.03 -11.01
CA ILE A 40 3.30 -1.87 -10.24
C ILE A 40 2.29 -1.06 -11.07
N ASP A 41 2.57 -0.82 -12.35
CA ASP A 41 1.67 -0.08 -13.24
C ASP A 41 0.33 -0.80 -13.42
N GLU A 42 0.35 -2.13 -13.54
CA GLU A 42 -0.87 -2.93 -13.61
C GLU A 42 -1.63 -2.92 -12.27
N ALA A 43 -0.93 -3.05 -11.14
CA ALA A 43 -1.53 -2.99 -9.81
C ALA A 43 -2.17 -1.61 -9.52
N MET A 44 -1.57 -0.52 -10.00
CA MET A 44 -2.14 0.82 -9.89
C MET A 44 -3.48 0.96 -10.64
N LYS A 45 -3.68 0.22 -11.74
CA LYS A 45 -4.97 0.19 -12.44
C LYS A 45 -6.03 -0.45 -11.55
N PHE A 46 -5.74 -1.60 -10.94
CA PHE A 46 -6.64 -2.25 -9.98
C PHE A 46 -7.00 -1.36 -8.79
N MET A 47 -6.02 -0.64 -8.24
CA MET A 47 -6.22 0.31 -7.16
C MET A 47 -7.17 1.45 -7.57
N ARG A 48 -6.94 2.05 -8.74
CA ARG A 48 -7.79 3.15 -9.28
C ARG A 48 -9.21 2.66 -9.60
N HIS A 49 -9.35 1.49 -10.21
CA HIS A 49 -10.66 0.89 -10.50
C HIS A 49 -11.42 0.51 -9.23
N SER A 50 -10.70 0.23 -8.14
CA SER A 50 -11.27 0.03 -6.79
C SER A 50 -11.63 1.33 -6.06
N LYS A 51 -11.46 2.50 -6.69
CA LYS A 51 -11.68 3.84 -6.09
C LYS A 51 -10.83 4.09 -4.84
N ARG A 52 -9.65 3.46 -4.74
CA ARG A 52 -8.70 3.62 -3.63
C ARG A 52 -7.49 4.43 -4.08
N THR A 53 -6.85 5.11 -3.13
CA THR A 53 -5.57 5.83 -3.33
C THR A 53 -4.39 5.11 -2.70
N LYS A 54 -4.65 4.12 -1.83
CA LYS A 54 -3.64 3.26 -1.20
C LYS A 54 -3.57 1.93 -1.94
N LEU A 55 -2.37 1.59 -2.41
CA LEU A 55 -2.07 0.30 -3.03
C LEU A 55 -2.09 -0.80 -1.97
N THR A 56 -2.79 -1.90 -2.25
CA THR A 56 -2.89 -3.05 -1.34
C THR A 56 -2.29 -4.30 -1.98
N VAL A 57 -2.02 -5.31 -1.16
CA VAL A 57 -1.52 -6.62 -1.61
C VAL A 57 -2.46 -7.29 -2.61
N SER A 58 -3.78 -7.12 -2.42
CA SER A 58 -4.80 -7.64 -3.34
C SER A 58 -4.68 -7.07 -4.76
N ASP A 59 -4.28 -5.79 -4.89
CA ASP A 59 -4.06 -5.15 -6.19
C ASP A 59 -2.86 -5.76 -6.92
N ILE A 60 -1.77 -6.01 -6.18
CA ILE A 60 -0.56 -6.67 -6.70
C ILE A 60 -0.87 -8.11 -7.10
N ASN A 61 -1.57 -8.86 -6.26
CA ASN A 61 -1.98 -10.23 -6.58
C ASN A 61 -2.90 -10.30 -7.79
N SER A 62 -3.77 -9.30 -7.99
CA SER A 62 -4.59 -9.19 -9.20
C SER A 62 -3.75 -8.90 -10.45
N ALA A 63 -2.74 -8.02 -10.34
CA ALA A 63 -1.78 -7.76 -11.41
C ALA A 63 -0.97 -9.00 -11.79
N LEU A 64 -0.46 -9.75 -10.80
CA LEU A 64 0.26 -11.00 -11.03
C LEU A 64 -0.61 -12.02 -11.78
N ARG A 65 -1.87 -12.19 -11.37
CA ARG A 65 -2.82 -13.09 -12.04
C ARG A 65 -3.05 -12.73 -13.51
N VAL A 66 -3.23 -11.45 -13.84
CA VAL A 66 -3.40 -11.01 -15.24
C VAL A 66 -2.16 -11.28 -16.08
N ARG A 67 -0.98 -11.23 -15.47
CA ARG A 67 0.30 -11.52 -16.13
C ARG A 67 0.65 -13.01 -16.14
N ASN A 68 -0.27 -13.89 -15.71
CA ASN A 68 -0.05 -15.34 -15.57
C ASN A 68 1.13 -15.69 -14.65
N VAL A 69 1.35 -14.87 -13.62
CA VAL A 69 2.31 -15.12 -12.54
C VAL A 69 1.54 -15.60 -11.32
N GLU A 70 2.12 -16.55 -10.58
CA GLU A 70 1.55 -17.04 -9.34
C GLU A 70 1.41 -15.90 -8.32
N PRO A 71 0.26 -15.76 -7.64
CA PRO A 71 0.08 -14.75 -6.61
C PRO A 71 0.95 -15.06 -5.39
N ILE A 72 1.29 -14.02 -4.64
CA ILE A 72 2.12 -14.15 -3.45
C ILE A 72 1.20 -14.32 -2.23
N TYR A 73 1.38 -15.44 -1.52
CA TYR A 73 0.60 -15.81 -0.33
C TYR A 73 1.25 -15.32 0.96
N GLY A 74 0.46 -15.15 2.02
CA GLY A 74 0.96 -14.79 3.36
C GLY A 74 1.10 -13.30 3.65
N PHE A 75 0.64 -12.41 2.74
CA PHE A 75 0.78 -10.95 2.88
C PHE A 75 -0.54 -10.21 3.18
N GLU A 76 -1.67 -10.92 3.30
CA GLU A 76 -2.96 -10.30 3.60
C GLU A 76 -3.21 -10.06 5.11
N THR A 77 -2.40 -10.66 5.97
CA THR A 77 -2.52 -10.49 7.42
C THR A 77 -2.23 -9.05 7.82
N GLY A 78 -3.12 -8.41 8.57
CA GLY A 78 -2.95 -7.03 9.07
C GLY A 78 -1.80 -6.84 10.09
N ARG A 79 -0.92 -7.84 10.25
CA ARG A 79 0.26 -7.78 11.12
C ARG A 79 1.41 -7.11 10.36
N PRO A 80 1.95 -5.98 10.86
CA PRO A 80 3.07 -5.33 10.20
C PRO A 80 4.32 -6.22 10.29
N MET A 81 4.95 -6.51 9.15
CA MET A 81 6.27 -7.14 9.13
C MET A 81 7.32 -6.17 9.68
N LYS A 82 8.17 -6.68 10.57
CA LYS A 82 9.34 -5.97 11.11
C LYS A 82 10.60 -6.58 10.51
N PHE A 83 11.42 -5.73 9.91
CA PHE A 83 12.72 -6.12 9.35
C PHE A 83 13.80 -5.86 10.39
N HIS A 84 14.55 -6.90 10.76
CA HIS A 84 15.70 -6.80 11.66
C HIS A 84 16.99 -6.84 10.87
N LYS A 85 17.97 -6.02 11.29
CA LYS A 85 19.31 -6.01 10.71
C LYS A 85 20.17 -7.07 11.40
N ALA A 86 20.72 -7.99 10.63
CA ALA A 86 21.65 -8.99 11.15
C ALA A 86 23.01 -8.34 11.49
N PRO A 87 23.68 -8.76 12.57
CA PRO A 87 24.99 -8.24 12.96
C PRO A 87 26.10 -8.86 12.08
N THR A 88 26.18 -8.42 10.82
CA THR A 88 27.21 -8.83 9.86
C THR A 88 28.16 -7.67 9.60
N ALA A 89 29.47 -7.95 9.55
CA ALA A 89 30.51 -6.92 9.46
C ALA A 89 30.72 -6.36 8.04
N LEU A 90 30.36 -7.10 6.99
CA LEU A 90 30.66 -6.74 5.60
C LEU A 90 29.45 -6.22 4.81
N GLU A 91 28.23 -6.69 5.08
CA GLU A 91 27.04 -6.34 4.31
C GLU A 91 25.82 -6.14 5.21
N ASP A 92 24.96 -5.20 4.79
CA ASP A 92 23.67 -4.93 5.41
C ASP A 92 22.67 -6.03 5.04
N VAL A 93 22.60 -7.05 5.87
CA VAL A 93 21.64 -8.16 5.75
C VAL A 93 20.45 -7.91 6.65
N TYR A 94 19.25 -8.04 6.09
CA TYR A 94 17.99 -7.93 6.82
C TYR A 94 17.25 -9.25 6.80
N TYR A 95 16.56 -9.57 7.88
CA TYR A 95 15.71 -10.74 8.00
C TYR A 95 14.39 -10.38 8.67
N VAL A 96 13.40 -11.24 8.49
CA VAL A 96 12.10 -11.15 9.16
C VAL A 96 12.06 -12.28 10.19
N ASP A 97 11.74 -11.95 11.43
CA ASP A 97 11.56 -12.95 12.48
C ASP A 97 10.31 -13.76 12.19
N ASP A 98 10.46 -15.08 12.18
CA ASP A 98 9.34 -16.01 12.15
C ASP A 98 9.03 -16.47 13.57
N GLU A 99 8.11 -15.76 14.23
CA GLU A 99 7.67 -16.07 15.58
C GLU A 99 6.77 -17.31 15.55
N GLN A 100 7.22 -18.39 16.20
CA GLN A 100 6.41 -19.59 16.36
C GLN A 100 5.29 -19.31 17.36
N ILE A 101 4.06 -19.47 16.91
CA ILE A 101 2.87 -19.28 17.72
C ILE A 101 2.35 -20.65 18.15
N ASP A 102 2.06 -20.77 19.44
CA ASP A 102 1.40 -21.96 19.97
C ASP A 102 -0.05 -22.06 19.48
N LEU A 103 -0.44 -23.25 19.04
CA LEU A 103 -1.75 -23.47 18.43
C LEU A 103 -2.88 -23.37 19.47
N ASP A 104 -2.63 -23.79 20.71
CA ASP A 104 -3.64 -23.69 21.78
C ASP A 104 -3.92 -22.21 22.08
N THR A 105 -2.86 -21.40 22.18
CA THR A 105 -2.96 -19.95 22.35
C THR A 105 -3.73 -19.28 21.21
N LEU A 106 -3.52 -19.70 19.96
CA LEU A 106 -4.22 -19.17 18.79
C LEU A 106 -5.72 -19.53 18.80
N LEU A 107 -6.06 -20.75 19.24
CA LEU A 107 -7.45 -21.21 19.33
C LEU A 107 -8.24 -20.48 20.42
N ASP A 108 -7.57 -20.09 21.49
CA ASP A 108 -8.16 -19.33 22.60
C ASP A 108 -8.28 -17.82 22.32
N GLU A 109 -7.76 -17.32 21.18
CA GLU A 109 -7.83 -15.91 20.81
C GLU A 109 -9.30 -15.49 20.56
N PRO A 110 -9.80 -14.42 21.20
CA PRO A 110 -11.19 -14.00 21.02
C PRO A 110 -11.43 -13.52 19.59
N LEU A 111 -12.62 -13.80 19.08
CA LEU A 111 -13.02 -13.36 17.74
C LEU A 111 -12.96 -11.83 17.62
N PRO A 112 -12.49 -11.30 16.47
CA PRO A 112 -12.47 -9.87 16.24
C PRO A 112 -13.88 -9.30 16.19
N ASN A 113 -14.01 -8.03 16.59
CA ASN A 113 -15.28 -7.32 16.49
C ASN A 113 -15.72 -7.19 15.03
N VAL A 114 -17.00 -7.48 14.78
CA VAL A 114 -17.60 -7.32 13.46
C VAL A 114 -17.95 -5.85 13.24
N PRO A 115 -17.53 -5.23 12.11
CA PRO A 115 -17.94 -3.87 11.79
C PRO A 115 -19.46 -3.78 11.57
N LEU A 116 -20.02 -2.59 11.77
CA LEU A 116 -21.42 -2.33 11.44
C LEU A 116 -21.67 -2.46 9.93
N ASP A 117 -22.90 -2.83 9.58
CA ASP A 117 -23.33 -2.86 8.19
C ASP A 117 -23.27 -1.49 7.53
N VAL A 118 -23.11 -1.50 6.21
CA VAL A 118 -23.04 -0.29 5.40
C VAL A 118 -24.40 0.41 5.40
N VAL A 119 -24.43 1.64 5.91
CA VAL A 119 -25.61 2.53 5.88
C VAL A 119 -25.27 3.84 5.17
N TYR A 120 -26.28 4.46 4.54
CA TYR A 120 -26.13 5.75 3.86
C TYR A 120 -26.75 6.87 4.68
N THR A 121 -26.03 8.00 4.79
CA THR A 121 -26.53 9.24 5.41
C THR A 121 -26.44 10.37 4.40
N ALA A 122 -27.58 10.95 4.04
CA ALA A 122 -27.65 12.05 3.09
C ALA A 122 -27.69 13.41 3.81
N HIS A 123 -27.03 14.41 3.21
CA HIS A 123 -27.13 15.81 3.63
C HIS A 123 -26.94 16.74 2.42
N TRP A 124 -27.36 18.00 2.55
CA TRP A 124 -27.16 19.01 1.50
C TRP A 124 -25.73 19.54 1.54
N LEU A 125 -24.93 19.22 0.52
CA LEU A 125 -23.60 19.81 0.34
C LEU A 125 -23.70 21.26 -0.19
N ALA A 126 -24.64 21.54 -1.08
CA ALA A 126 -24.87 22.87 -1.64
C ALA A 126 -26.36 23.08 -1.94
N ILE A 127 -26.83 24.31 -1.73
CA ILE A 127 -28.16 24.80 -2.12
C ILE A 127 -27.91 26.06 -2.95
N GLU A 128 -28.32 26.05 -4.22
CA GLU A 128 -28.09 27.16 -5.16
C GLU A 128 -26.63 27.61 -5.26
N GLY A 129 -25.69 26.66 -5.19
CA GLY A 129 -24.25 26.94 -5.22
C GLY A 129 -23.66 27.45 -3.90
N VAL A 130 -24.46 27.62 -2.85
CA VAL A 130 -24.01 28.00 -1.50
C VAL A 130 -23.95 26.77 -0.61
N GLN A 131 -22.82 26.54 0.06
CA GLN A 131 -22.66 25.45 1.03
C GLN A 131 -23.37 25.76 2.37
N PRO A 132 -24.37 24.96 2.80
CA PRO A 132 -25.03 25.16 4.09
C PRO A 132 -24.06 24.93 5.26
N ARG A 133 -24.17 25.73 6.32
CA ARG A 133 -23.35 25.56 7.53
C ARG A 133 -23.95 24.51 8.48
N ILE A 134 -23.93 23.25 8.04
CA ILE A 134 -24.27 22.07 8.85
C ILE A 134 -22.99 21.37 9.33
N GLN A 135 -23.10 20.51 10.36
CA GLN A 135 -21.94 19.84 10.96
C GLN A 135 -21.17 18.93 9.96
N GLN A 136 -21.87 18.39 8.97
CA GLN A 136 -21.31 17.48 7.97
C GLN A 136 -20.50 18.20 6.88
N ASN A 137 -20.73 19.51 6.67
CA ASN A 137 -20.04 20.27 5.65
C ASN A 137 -18.73 20.85 6.21
N PRO A 138 -17.65 20.89 5.41
CA PRO A 138 -16.41 21.54 5.82
C PRO A 138 -16.66 23.02 6.12
N ILE A 139 -15.89 23.58 7.04
CA ILE A 139 -15.93 25.03 7.30
C ILE A 139 -15.15 25.69 6.16
N PRO A 140 -15.72 26.68 5.45
CA PRO A 140 -14.95 27.41 4.44
C PRO A 140 -13.74 28.05 5.11
N ILE A 141 -12.55 27.76 4.60
CA ILE A 141 -11.28 28.33 5.06
C ILE A 141 -10.92 29.42 4.05
N ASP A 142 -10.63 30.62 4.52
CA ASP A 142 -10.11 31.68 3.66
C ASP A 142 -8.66 31.31 3.26
N GLU A 143 -8.41 31.07 1.97
CA GLU A 143 -7.11 30.57 1.46
C GLU A 143 -5.91 31.49 1.78
N ASP A 144 -6.16 32.79 1.97
CA ASP A 144 -5.14 33.80 2.28
C ASP A 144 -4.80 33.91 3.78
N SER A 145 -5.74 33.59 4.69
CA SER A 145 -5.55 33.76 6.13
C SER A 145 -5.49 32.45 6.91
N GLY A 146 -5.94 31.34 6.31
CA GLY A 146 -6.08 30.05 7.02
C GLY A 146 -7.16 30.08 8.11
N GLU A 147 -7.94 31.16 8.20
CA GLU A 147 -8.98 31.35 9.20
C GLU A 147 -10.36 30.93 8.66
N PRO A 148 -11.29 30.49 9.53
CA PRO A 148 -12.63 30.11 9.12
C PRO A 148 -13.42 31.32 8.62
N ALA A 149 -13.93 31.25 7.38
CA ALA A 149 -14.65 32.35 6.75
C ALA A 149 -15.88 32.76 7.57
N ALA A 150 -16.01 34.08 7.78
CA ALA A 150 -17.08 34.70 8.56
C ALA A 150 -18.48 34.35 8.03
N LYS A 151 -19.49 34.33 8.91
CA LYS A 151 -20.89 34.06 8.53
C LYS A 151 -21.41 35.17 7.60
N LYS A 152 -21.43 34.93 6.29
CA LYS A 152 -22.24 35.73 5.37
C LYS A 152 -23.73 35.38 5.59
N PRO A 153 -24.60 36.38 5.83
CA PRO A 153 -26.01 36.11 6.06
C PRO A 153 -26.68 35.57 4.78
N MET A 154 -27.53 34.55 4.96
CA MET A 154 -28.34 33.96 3.89
C MET A 154 -29.33 35.02 3.37
N ARG A 155 -29.19 35.46 2.12
CA ARG A 155 -30.20 36.33 1.47
C ARG A 155 -31.31 35.44 0.94
N VAL A 156 -32.39 35.30 1.70
CA VAL A 156 -33.62 34.67 1.24
C VAL A 156 -34.22 35.56 0.15
N GLN A 157 -34.11 35.16 -1.12
CA GLN A 157 -34.93 35.74 -2.19
C GLN A 157 -36.29 35.03 -2.14
N ARG A 158 -37.36 35.84 -2.11
CA ARG A 158 -38.75 35.39 -2.17
C ARG A 158 -39.11 34.91 -3.57
#